data_AF-A0A1H8DGA8-F1
#
_entry.id   AF-A0A1H8DGA8-F1
#
_cell.length_a   1.000
_cell.length_b   1.000
_cell.length_c   1.000
_cell.angle_alpha   90.00
_cell.angle_beta   90.00
_cell.angle_gamma   90.00
#
_symmetry.space_group_name_H-M   'P 1'
#
loop_
_entity.id
_entity.type
_entity.pdbx_description
1 polymer ?
#
loop_
_entity_poly.entity_id
_entity_poly.type
_entity_poly.pdbx_seq_one_letter_code
_entity_poly.pdbx_strand_id
1 'polypeptide(L)' 'MGRRAVIRSTDITTTLAALKAAGITPLAMDTLPDGGMRWHFTPPGKPDEDELDRELRDFEERNGRNRA' A
#
# COMPACT_ATOMS: atom_id res chain seq x y z
N MET A 1 2.60 6.58 28.92
CA MET A 1 3.37 6.25 27.70
C MET A 1 3.46 4.74 27.58
N GLY A 2 2.68 4.15 26.66
CA GLY A 2 2.68 2.71 26.42
C GLY A 2 3.95 2.27 25.69
N ARG A 3 4.48 1.10 26.08
CA ARG A 3 5.65 0.48 25.48
C ARG A 3 5.36 0.24 23.99
N ARG A 4 6.20 0.75 23.08
CA ARG A 4 6.06 0.46 21.65
C ARG A 4 6.19 -1.05 21.46
N ALA A 5 5.16 -1.70 20.93
CA ALA A 5 5.22 -3.13 20.66
C ALA A 5 6.36 -3.37 19.66
N VAL A 6 7.30 -4.23 20.04
CA VAL A 6 8.42 -4.62 19.17
C VAL A 6 8.00 -5.86 18.41
N ILE A 7 7.84 -5.72 17.10
CA ILE A 7 7.62 -6.86 16.22
C ILE A 7 8.87 -7.73 16.21
N ARG A 8 8.75 -9.01 16.58
CA ARG A 8 9.86 -9.96 16.51
C ARG A 8 9.89 -10.63 15.14
N SER A 9 11.09 -11.00 14.69
CA SER A 9 11.27 -11.77 13.46
C SER A 9 10.53 -13.12 13.50
N THR A 10 10.40 -13.71 14.68
CA THR A 10 9.62 -14.94 14.90
C THR A 10 8.16 -14.74 14.55
N ASP A 11 7.55 -13.63 14.97
CA ASP A 11 6.14 -13.35 14.71
C ASP A 11 5.87 -13.26 13.20
N ILE A 12 6.75 -12.56 12.47
CA ILE A 12 6.69 -12.45 10.99
C ILE A 12 6.74 -13.83 10.35
N THR A 13 7.67 -14.68 10.80
CA THR A 13 7.90 -16.02 10.23
C THR A 13 6.71 -16.94 10.48
N THR A 14 6.17 -16.91 11.70
CA THR A 14 4.99 -17.69 12.08
C THR A 14 3.76 -17.26 11.28
N THR A 15 3.52 -15.96 11.14
CA THR A 15 2.41 -15.44 10.32
C THR A 15 2.58 -15.81 8.85
N LEU A 16 3.79 -15.68 8.30
CA LEU A 16 4.06 -16.06 6.91
C LEU A 16 3.81 -17.55 6.65
N ALA A 17 4.19 -18.42 7.58
CA ALA A 17 3.95 -19.85 7.48
C ALA A 17 2.45 -20.19 7.50
N ALA A 18 1.68 -19.53 8.39
CA ALA A 18 0.23 -19.69 8.45
C ALA A 18 -0.47 -19.23 7.16
N LEU A 19 -0.06 -18.07 6.62
CA LEU A 19 -0.59 -17.56 5.35
C LEU A 19 -0.32 -18.53 4.20
N LYS A 20 0.92 -19.05 4.09
CA LYS A 20 1.28 -20.04 3.06
C LYS A 20 0.49 -21.33 3.20
N ALA A 21 0.29 -21.82 4.43
CA ALA A 21 -0.53 -23.01 4.68
C ALA A 21 -2.01 -22.80 4.27
N ALA A 22 -2.50 -21.56 4.34
CA ALA A 22 -3.82 -21.16 3.86
C ALA A 22 -3.87 -20.88 2.34
N GLY A 23 -2.77 -21.07 1.61
CA GLY A 23 -2.68 -20.78 0.17
C GLY A 23 -2.60 -19.28 -0.17
N ILE A 24 -2.35 -18.43 0.83
CA ILE A 24 -2.26 -16.97 0.67
C ILE A 24 -0.78 -16.57 0.63
N THR A 25 -0.40 -15.82 -0.40
CA THR A 25 0.97 -15.28 -0.50
C THR A 25 0.93 -13.75 -0.39
N PRO A 26 1.34 -13.18 0.76
CA PRO A 26 1.49 -11.74 0.88
C PRO A 26 2.63 -11.24 -0.01
N LEU A 27 2.50 -10.00 -0.49
CA LEU A 27 3.45 -9.36 -1.41
C LEU A 27 4.34 -8.34 -0.70
N ALA A 28 3.84 -7.71 0.36
CA ALA A 28 4.60 -6.78 1.20
C ALA A 28 4.07 -6.76 2.63
N MET A 29 4.85 -6.19 3.54
CA MET A 29 4.46 -5.98 4.94
C MET A 29 5.04 -4.67 5.46
N ASP A 30 4.19 -3.84 6.08
CA ASP A 30 4.59 -2.61 6.76
C ASP A 30 4.45 -2.72 8.28
N THR A 31 5.25 -1.95 9.00
CA THR A 31 5.07 -1.71 10.44
C THR A 31 4.35 -0.40 10.66
N LEU A 32 3.26 -0.42 11.43
CA LEU A 32 2.48 0.76 11.76
C LEU A 32 3.04 1.50 13.00
N PRO A 33 2.74 2.80 13.17
CA PRO A 33 3.21 3.58 14.31
C PRO A 33 2.76 3.05 15.68
N ASP A 34 1.63 2.33 15.72
CA ASP A 34 1.07 1.65 16.90
C ASP A 34 1.74 0.28 17.19
N GLY A 35 2.67 -0.16 16.33
CA GLY A 35 3.34 -1.45 16.42
C GLY A 35 2.59 -2.60 15.76
N GLY A 36 1.52 -2.34 15.02
CA GLY A 36 0.81 -3.33 14.21
C GLY A 36 1.56 -3.73 12.95
N MET A 37 1.29 -4.94 12.44
CA MET A 37 1.73 -5.40 11.12
C MET A 37 0.61 -5.19 10.10
N ARG A 38 0.90 -4.54 8.98
CA ARG A 38 -0.01 -4.45 7.83
C ARG A 38 0.53 -5.34 6.71
N TRP A 39 -0.24 -6.35 6.32
CA TRP A 39 0.10 -7.24 5.21
C TRP A 39 -0.62 -6.81 3.93
N HIS A 40 0.12 -6.78 2.82
CA HIS A 40 -0.40 -6.44 1.50
C HIS A 40 -0.54 -7.70 0.66
N PHE A 41 -1.70 -7.91 0.07
CA PHE A 41 -2.02 -9.09 -0.74
C PHE A 41 -2.29 -8.74 -2.21
N THR A 42 -2.57 -7.47 -2.48
CA THR A 42 -2.77 -6.95 -3.83
C THR A 42 -1.45 -6.42 -4.34
N PRO A 43 -1.03 -6.76 -5.57
CA PRO A 43 0.13 -6.11 -6.18
C PRO A 43 -0.10 -4.60 -6.17
N PRO A 44 0.94 -3.78 -5.94
CA PRO A 44 0.81 -2.36 -6.21
C PRO A 44 0.26 -2.22 -7.63
N GLY A 45 -0.81 -1.43 -7.78
CA GLY A 45 -1.34 -1.11 -9.10
C GLY A 45 -0.20 -0.64 -9.98
N LYS A 46 -0.22 -1.00 -11.27
CA LYS A 46 0.71 -0.37 -12.20
C LYS A 46 0.59 1.14 -12.00
N PRO A 47 1.71 1.89 -11.95
CA PRO A 47 1.63 3.33 -12.07
C PRO A 47 1.07 3.62 -13.46
N ASP A 48 -0.26 3.72 -13.58
CA ASP A 48 -0.92 4.36 -14.72
C ASP A 48 -0.74 5.88 -14.56
N GLU A 49 0.53 6.31 -14.40
CA GLU A 49 0.94 7.72 -14.43
C GLU A 49 0.41 8.38 -15.73
N ASP A 50 0.30 7.60 -16.81
CA ASP A 50 -0.20 8.07 -18.10
C ASP A 50 -1.72 8.36 -18.14
N GLU A 51 -2.55 7.65 -17.36
CA GLU A 51 -4.01 7.84 -17.40
C GLU A 51 -4.41 9.04 -16.55
N LEU A 52 -3.89 9.14 -15.32
CA LEU A 52 -4.17 10.26 -14.43
C LEU A 52 -3.63 11.58 -15.00
N ASP A 53 -2.43 11.57 -15.60
CA ASP A 53 -1.86 12.76 -16.24
C ASP A 53 -2.56 13.12 -17.56
N ARG A 54 -3.19 12.16 -18.23
CA ARG A 54 -4.06 12.42 -19.39
C ARG A 54 -5.38 13.05 -18.94
N GLU A 55 -6.02 12.48 -17.92
CA GLU A 55 -7.27 13.02 -17.36
C GLU A 55 -7.07 14.44 -16.83
N LEU A 56 -5.94 14.71 -16.17
CA LEU A 56 -5.62 16.04 -15.67
C LEU A 56 -5.40 17.04 -16.81
N ARG A 57 -4.66 16.65 -17.86
CA ARG A 57 -4.48 17.49 -19.07
C ARG A 57 -5.81 17.78 -19.77
N ASP A 58 -6.64 16.76 -19.97
CA ASP A 58 -7.97 16.92 -20.60
C ASP A 58 -8.87 17.84 -19.77
N PHE A 59 -8.78 17.77 -18.44
CA PHE A 59 -9.50 18.66 -17.54
C PHE A 59 -8.99 20.11 -17.62
N GLU A 60 -7.66 20.32 -17.62
CA GLU A 60 -7.04 21.63 -17.78
C GLU A 60 -7.35 22.26 -19.15
N GLU A 61 -7.37 21.47 -20.23
CA GLU A 61 -7.78 21.96 -21.55
C GLU A 61 -9.24 22.41 -21.60
N ARG A 62 -10.13 21.66 -20.92
CA ARG A 62 -11.56 21.97 -20.87
C ARG A 62 -11.91 23.13 -19.95
N ASN A 63 -11.17 23.34 -18.87
CA ASN A 63 -11.54 24.27 -17.79
C ASN A 63 -10.53 25.40 -17.55
N GLY A 64 -9.29 25.27 -18.01
CA GLY A 64 -8.17 26.18 -17.73
C GLY A 64 -8.09 27.43 -18.61
N ARG A 65 -8.93 27.57 -19.64
CA ARG A 65 -8.94 28.75 -20.54
C ARG A 65 -9.73 29.97 -20.04
N ASN A 66 -10.30 29.94 -18.83
CA ASN A 66 -11.08 31.07 -18.27
C ASN A 66 -10.60 31.51 -16.88
N ARG A 67 -9.28 31.71 -16.71
CA ARG A 67 -8.76 32.62 -15.66
C ARG A 67 -7.76 33.59 -16.29
N ALA A 68 -8.29 34.60 -16.97
CA ALA A 68 -7.66 35.88 -17.24
C ALA A 68 -8.67 36.97 -16.90
#